data_AF-A0A1Q8TA07-F1
#
_entry.id   AF-A0A1Q8TA07-F1
#
_cell.length_a   1.000
_cell.length_b   1.000
_cell.length_c   1.000
_cell.angle_alpha   90.00
_cell.angle_beta   90.00
_cell.angle_gamma   90.00
#
_symmetry.space_group_name_H-M   'P 1'
#
loop_
_entity.id
_entity.type
_entity.pdbx_description
1 polymer ?
#
loop_
_entity_poly.entity_id
_entity_poly.type
_entity_poly.pdbx_seq_one_letter_code
_entity_poly.pdbx_strand_id
1 'polypeptide(L)'
;MTRFIEHLVEPRRLLLYWQARESKNRSRYCVGQLVKHGGDVWLQYGVDEQEMAEARKMDFQGYPAFSLNRSEHRHHVLDAFMRRLPPRNRRDFGRYLELRGISRDADISDFGLLGYTGAKLPNDGFELVHPFDEPPTEFEMLLEVAGFRHEAEIGASHLKAGDPVRFVPEPDNTYDHLAIRIESQVRKLGYVPRGQLEMLHRMIDQGASLEGLVFRINGTDDRPLVYVLTSVTQDQSVITKTTQRLEA
;
A
#
# COMPACT_ATOMS: atom_id res chain seq x y z
N MET A 1 -5.99 1.40 -23.81
CA MET A 1 -6.57 0.31 -23.01
C MET A 1 -6.19 0.54 -21.56
N THR A 2 -7.11 0.35 -20.62
CA THR A 2 -6.80 0.47 -19.19
C THR A 2 -6.00 -0.77 -18.78
N ARG A 3 -4.76 -0.59 -18.32
CA ARG A 3 -3.94 -1.69 -17.77
C ARG A 3 -4.41 -2.02 -16.36
N PHE A 4 -4.62 -3.30 -16.08
CA PHE A 4 -4.97 -3.81 -14.74
C PHE A 4 -3.74 -4.49 -14.13
N ILE A 5 -3.85 -4.88 -12.86
CA ILE A 5 -2.91 -5.77 -12.18
C ILE A 5 -3.01 -7.14 -12.85
N GLU A 6 -1.89 -7.64 -13.35
CA GLU A 6 -1.80 -8.90 -14.10
C GLU A 6 -1.27 -10.02 -13.18
N HIS A 7 -0.45 -9.66 -12.19
CA HIS A 7 0.22 -10.57 -11.29
C HIS A 7 -0.30 -10.39 -9.86
N LEU A 8 -1.44 -11.01 -9.56
CA LEU A 8 -1.98 -11.04 -8.20
C LEU A 8 -1.11 -11.93 -7.30
N VAL A 9 -0.62 -11.35 -6.21
CA VAL A 9 0.19 -12.02 -5.19
C VAL A 9 -0.66 -12.26 -3.95
N GLU A 10 -0.72 -13.50 -3.48
CA GLU A 10 -1.43 -13.83 -2.25
C GLU A 10 -0.56 -13.48 -1.02
N PRO A 11 -1.01 -12.58 -0.14
CA PRO A 11 -0.24 -12.21 1.03
C PRO A 11 -0.22 -13.32 2.07
N ARG A 12 0.94 -13.53 2.72
CA ARG A 12 1.03 -14.31 3.98
C ARG A 12 0.61 -13.50 5.19
N ARG A 13 0.85 -12.19 5.12
CA ARG A 13 0.44 -11.20 6.12
C ARG A 13 0.14 -9.86 5.46
N LEU A 14 -0.56 -8.99 6.19
CA LEU A 14 -0.78 -7.59 5.86
C LEU A 14 -0.37 -6.73 7.05
N LEU A 15 0.29 -5.61 6.81
CA LEU A 15 0.62 -4.64 7.86
C LEU A 15 -0.59 -3.76 8.11
N LEU A 16 -0.90 -3.49 9.38
CA LEU A 16 -1.96 -2.60 9.80
C LEU A 16 -1.38 -1.23 10.15
N TYR A 17 -1.62 -0.26 9.28
CA TYR A 17 -1.27 1.13 9.52
C TYR A 17 -2.45 1.91 10.09
N TRP A 18 -2.13 2.86 10.95
CA TRP A 18 -3.06 3.84 11.50
C TRP A 18 -2.53 5.27 11.33
N GLN A 19 -3.36 6.16 10.79
CA GLN A 19 -3.07 7.58 10.65
C GLN A 19 -3.63 8.37 11.82
N ALA A 20 -2.74 9.02 12.59
CA ALA A 20 -3.13 9.91 13.67
C ALA A 20 -3.82 11.17 13.10
N ARG A 21 -5.12 11.34 13.38
CA ARG A 21 -5.96 12.41 12.82
C ARG A 21 -5.56 13.81 13.32
N GLU A 22 -5.10 13.91 14.56
CA GLU A 22 -4.78 15.19 15.22
C GLU A 22 -3.29 15.54 15.22
N SER A 23 -2.43 14.69 14.65
CA SER A 23 -1.00 15.00 14.57
C SER A 23 -0.73 16.10 13.54
N LYS A 24 0.18 17.03 13.85
CA LYS A 24 0.58 18.15 12.96
C LYS A 24 0.92 17.69 11.53
N ASN A 25 1.49 16.50 11.38
CA ASN A 25 1.94 15.95 10.11
C ASN A 25 1.06 14.80 9.59
N ARG A 26 -0.04 14.47 10.29
CA ARG A 26 -0.90 13.31 10.02
C ARG A 26 -0.08 12.03 9.79
N SER A 27 0.88 11.79 10.68
CA SER A 27 1.80 10.67 10.63
C SER A 27 1.05 9.34 10.61
N ARG A 28 1.63 8.36 9.91
CA ARG A 28 1.14 6.97 9.87
C ARG A 28 2.09 6.09 10.65
N TYR A 29 1.52 5.15 11.39
CA TYR A 29 2.26 4.19 12.21
C TYR A 29 1.75 2.77 11.90
N CYS A 30 2.65 1.83 11.70
CA CYS A 30 2.40 0.40 11.70
C CYS A 30 2.11 -0.01 13.14
N VAL A 31 0.84 -0.30 13.42
CA VAL A 31 0.37 -0.62 14.76
C VAL A 31 0.19 -2.11 14.97
N GLY A 32 0.26 -2.91 13.90
CA GLY A 32 0.14 -4.36 13.97
C GLY A 32 0.21 -5.02 12.59
N GLN A 33 -0.18 -6.29 12.55
CA GLN A 33 -0.27 -7.08 11.33
C GLN A 33 -1.41 -8.09 11.40
N LEU A 34 -1.96 -8.43 10.24
CA LEU A 34 -2.82 -9.59 10.04
C LEU A 34 -1.97 -10.72 9.47
N VAL A 35 -2.00 -11.91 10.06
CA VAL A 35 -1.21 -13.07 9.60
C VAL A 35 -2.14 -14.23 9.30
N LYS A 36 -1.95 -14.89 8.15
CA LYS A 36 -2.66 -16.14 7.83
C LYS A 36 -2.11 -17.27 8.70
N HIS A 37 -3.00 -18.05 9.30
CA HIS A 37 -2.68 -19.24 10.05
C HIS A 37 -3.60 -20.38 9.61
N GLY A 38 -3.16 -21.14 8.60
CA GLY A 38 -4.03 -22.13 7.96
C GLY A 38 -5.24 -21.48 7.30
N GLY A 39 -6.44 -21.85 7.74
CA GLY A 39 -7.70 -21.25 7.29
C GLY A 39 -8.12 -19.97 8.02
N ASP A 40 -7.41 -19.60 9.10
CA ASP A 40 -7.75 -18.45 9.94
C ASP A 40 -6.81 -17.25 9.69
N VAL A 41 -7.21 -16.09 10.19
CA VAL A 41 -6.38 -14.87 10.21
C VAL A 41 -6.29 -14.38 11.64
N TRP A 42 -5.07 -14.05 12.09
CA TRP A 42 -4.84 -13.49 13.42
C TRP A 42 -4.39 -12.04 13.30
N LEU A 43 -4.85 -11.17 14.20
CA LEU A 43 -4.35 -9.81 14.35
C LEU A 43 -3.33 -9.78 15.49
N GLN A 44 -2.13 -9.27 15.22
CA GLN A 44 -1.06 -9.08 16.19
C GLN A 44 -0.69 -7.60 16.25
N TYR A 45 -0.77 -6.98 17.43
CA TYR A 45 -0.33 -5.60 17.65
C TYR A 45 1.14 -5.51 18.04
N GLY A 46 1.75 -4.36 17.77
CA GLY A 46 3.08 -4.02 18.29
C GLY A 46 4.21 -4.82 17.65
N VAL A 47 4.12 -5.12 16.35
CA VAL A 47 5.21 -5.75 15.58
C VAL A 47 6.44 -4.85 15.49
N ASP A 48 6.24 -3.54 15.53
CA ASP A 48 7.27 -2.53 15.69
C ASP A 48 6.98 -1.81 17.02
N GLU A 49 7.81 -2.04 18.02
CA GLU A 49 7.63 -1.47 19.36
C GLU A 49 7.76 0.06 19.35
N GLN A 50 8.64 0.61 18.48
CA GLN A 50 8.87 2.04 18.37
C GLN A 50 7.67 2.72 17.71
N GLU A 51 7.20 2.21 16.57
CA GLU A 51 6.01 2.79 15.90
C GLU A 51 4.76 2.65 16.77
N MET A 52 4.61 1.54 17.50
CA MET A 52 3.50 1.37 18.45
C MET A 52 3.59 2.37 19.61
N ALA A 53 4.78 2.64 20.14
CA ALA A 53 4.97 3.62 21.20
C ALA A 53 4.62 5.04 20.73
N GLU A 54 5.04 5.43 19.52
CA GLU A 54 4.68 6.73 18.93
C GLU A 54 3.17 6.82 18.62
N ALA A 55 2.56 5.74 18.12
CA ALA A 55 1.12 5.70 17.90
C ALA A 55 0.34 5.91 19.22
N ARG A 56 0.77 5.30 20.32
CA ARG A 56 0.17 5.48 21.66
C ARG A 56 0.31 6.91 22.17
N LYS A 57 1.43 7.61 21.89
CA LYS A 57 1.58 9.04 22.21
C LYS A 57 0.59 9.93 21.45
N MET A 58 0.06 9.42 20.35
CA MET A 58 -0.97 10.06 19.52
C MET A 58 -2.38 9.52 19.82
N ASP A 59 -2.59 8.90 20.99
CA ASP A 59 -3.87 8.34 21.45
C ASP A 59 -4.42 7.15 20.65
N PHE A 60 -3.54 6.34 20.05
CA PHE A 60 -3.97 5.07 19.45
C PHE A 60 -4.61 4.13 20.49
N GLN A 61 -5.90 3.79 20.30
CA GLN A 61 -6.69 2.94 21.20
C GLN A 61 -6.86 1.48 20.71
N GLY A 62 -6.22 1.13 19.60
CA GLY A 62 -6.44 -0.16 18.93
C GLY A 62 -7.45 -0.05 17.80
N TYR A 63 -7.54 -1.11 17.02
CA TYR A 63 -8.61 -1.31 16.05
C TYR A 63 -9.96 -1.46 16.78
N PRO A 64 -11.06 -0.82 16.33
CA PRO A 64 -12.31 -0.73 17.10
C PRO A 64 -12.90 -2.06 17.60
N ALA A 65 -12.69 -3.15 16.86
CA ALA A 65 -13.19 -4.48 17.24
C ALA A 65 -12.23 -5.30 18.12
N PHE A 66 -11.00 -4.84 18.34
CA PHE A 66 -9.92 -5.62 18.95
C PHE A 66 -9.15 -4.78 19.99
N SER A 67 -9.39 -5.04 21.26
CA SER A 67 -8.77 -4.32 22.39
C SER A 67 -7.23 -4.44 22.41
N LEU A 68 -6.54 -3.35 22.75
CA LEU A 68 -5.09 -3.35 22.97
C LEU A 68 -4.63 -4.12 24.22
N ASN A 69 -5.54 -4.54 25.10
CA ASN A 69 -5.19 -5.32 26.29
C ASN A 69 -4.68 -6.73 25.94
N ARG A 70 -4.88 -7.17 24.70
CA ARG A 70 -4.30 -8.40 24.16
C ARG A 70 -3.43 -8.03 22.96
N SER A 71 -2.20 -8.54 22.96
CA SER A 71 -1.30 -8.38 21.82
C SER A 71 -1.76 -9.17 20.60
N GLU A 72 -2.55 -10.25 20.78
CA GLU A 72 -3.04 -11.09 19.69
C GLU A 72 -4.54 -11.37 19.81
N HIS A 73 -5.23 -11.33 18.66
CA HIS A 73 -6.64 -11.67 18.50
C HIS A 73 -6.81 -12.69 17.37
N ARG A 74 -7.68 -13.69 17.59
CA ARG A 74 -7.87 -14.83 16.67
C ARG A 74 -9.31 -15.02 16.19
N HIS A 75 -10.28 -14.48 16.92
CA HIS A 75 -11.70 -14.69 16.63
C HIS A 75 -12.24 -13.59 15.71
N HIS A 76 -12.89 -13.97 14.60
CA HIS A 76 -13.57 -13.06 13.66
C HIS A 76 -12.70 -11.92 13.10
N VAL A 77 -11.38 -12.13 13.03
CA VAL A 77 -10.44 -11.11 12.52
C VAL A 77 -10.71 -10.81 11.06
N LEU A 78 -10.71 -11.82 10.19
CA LEU A 78 -11.00 -11.63 8.77
C LEU A 78 -12.36 -10.96 8.56
N ASP A 79 -13.41 -11.43 9.22
CA ASP A 79 -14.76 -10.86 9.14
C ASP A 79 -14.79 -9.37 9.52
N ALA A 80 -14.04 -8.95 10.54
CA ALA A 80 -14.01 -7.57 11.00
C ALA A 80 -13.38 -6.62 9.95
N PHE A 81 -12.36 -7.08 9.23
CA PHE A 81 -11.73 -6.31 8.16
C PHE A 81 -12.52 -6.39 6.85
N MET A 82 -13.16 -7.52 6.54
CA MET A 82 -14.00 -7.68 5.35
C MET A 82 -15.22 -6.75 5.36
N ARG A 83 -15.73 -6.38 6.54
CA ARG A 83 -16.81 -5.36 6.67
C ARG A 83 -16.43 -3.97 6.17
N ARG A 84 -15.13 -3.71 5.93
CA ARG A 84 -14.64 -2.45 5.35
C ARG A 84 -14.75 -2.43 3.82
N LEU A 85 -15.01 -3.57 3.19
CA LEU A 85 -15.14 -3.72 1.74
C LEU A 85 -16.61 -3.87 1.33
N PRO A 86 -16.98 -3.48 0.09
CA PRO A 86 -18.27 -3.85 -0.47
C PRO A 86 -18.43 -5.38 -0.53
N PRO A 87 -19.60 -5.94 -0.18
CA PRO A 87 -19.86 -7.37 -0.31
C PRO A 87 -19.69 -7.87 -1.75
N ARG A 88 -19.14 -9.07 -1.93
CA ARG A 88 -18.91 -9.69 -3.25
C ARG A 88 -20.19 -9.88 -4.07
N ASN A 89 -21.31 -10.14 -3.40
CA ASN A 89 -22.62 -10.32 -4.05
C ASN A 89 -23.29 -9.00 -4.48
N ARG A 90 -22.67 -7.85 -4.20
CA ARG A 90 -23.20 -6.55 -4.60
C ARG A 90 -23.11 -6.39 -6.12
N ARG A 91 -24.19 -5.91 -6.75
CA ARG A 91 -24.32 -5.82 -8.23
C ARG A 91 -23.16 -5.09 -8.93
N ASP A 92 -22.58 -4.07 -8.29
CA ASP A 92 -21.49 -3.24 -8.81
C ASP A 92 -20.10 -3.65 -8.27
N PHE A 93 -19.96 -4.84 -7.67
CA PHE A 93 -18.67 -5.33 -7.14
C PHE A 93 -17.57 -5.40 -8.22
N GLY A 94 -17.91 -5.82 -9.45
CA GLY A 94 -16.95 -5.81 -10.56
C GLY A 94 -16.42 -4.40 -10.88
N ARG A 95 -17.28 -3.37 -10.80
CA ARG A 95 -16.84 -1.97 -10.97
C ARG A 95 -15.96 -1.51 -9.81
N TYR A 96 -16.23 -2.00 -8.60
CA TYR A 96 -15.37 -1.75 -7.45
C TYR A 96 -13.96 -2.31 -7.65
N LEU A 97 -13.83 -3.53 -8.18
CA LEU A 97 -12.54 -4.14 -8.53
C LEU A 97 -11.79 -3.32 -9.58
N GLU A 98 -12.47 -2.91 -10.66
CA GLU A 98 -11.85 -2.12 -11.74
C GLU A 98 -11.31 -0.78 -11.23
N LEU A 99 -12.01 -0.11 -10.30
CA LEU A 99 -11.52 1.11 -9.65
C LEU A 99 -10.28 0.90 -8.77
N ARG A 100 -9.92 -0.36 -8.51
CA ARG A 100 -8.75 -0.78 -7.72
C ARG A 100 -7.68 -1.42 -8.61
N GLY A 101 -7.82 -1.32 -9.93
CA GLY A 101 -6.87 -1.91 -10.85
C GLY A 101 -7.00 -3.43 -10.97
N ILE A 102 -8.06 -4.04 -10.42
CA ILE A 102 -8.27 -5.49 -10.43
C ILE A 102 -9.30 -5.83 -11.51
N SER A 103 -9.04 -6.83 -12.34
CA SER A 103 -10.03 -7.31 -13.32
C SER A 103 -11.29 -7.81 -12.62
N ARG A 104 -12.47 -7.56 -13.20
CA ARG A 104 -13.76 -8.07 -12.69
C ARG A 104 -13.83 -9.59 -12.63
N ASP A 105 -13.04 -10.26 -13.47
CA ASP A 105 -12.99 -11.72 -13.59
C ASP A 105 -11.77 -12.32 -12.83
N ALA A 106 -11.05 -11.49 -12.06
CA ALA A 106 -9.88 -11.94 -11.32
C ALA A 106 -10.27 -12.91 -10.18
N ASP A 107 -9.53 -14.01 -10.06
CA ASP A 107 -9.61 -14.90 -8.91
C ASP A 107 -8.74 -14.36 -7.76
N ILE A 108 -9.33 -13.44 -6.98
CA ILE A 108 -8.69 -12.83 -5.81
C ILE A 108 -9.34 -13.31 -4.52
N SER A 109 -8.52 -13.79 -3.58
CA SER A 109 -8.98 -14.19 -2.25
C SER A 109 -9.46 -12.99 -1.43
N ASP A 110 -10.22 -13.22 -0.36
CA ASP A 110 -10.63 -12.15 0.56
C ASP A 110 -9.43 -11.44 1.22
N PHE A 111 -8.41 -12.22 1.58
CA PHE A 111 -7.20 -11.67 2.20
C PHE A 111 -6.36 -10.86 1.20
N GLY A 112 -6.21 -11.35 -0.03
CA GLY A 112 -5.60 -10.60 -1.12
C GLY A 112 -6.36 -9.30 -1.42
N LEU A 113 -7.69 -9.35 -1.45
CA LEU A 113 -8.52 -8.16 -1.69
C LEU A 113 -8.33 -7.10 -0.60
N LEU A 114 -8.18 -7.49 0.67
CA LEU A 114 -7.81 -6.57 1.74
C LEU A 114 -6.46 -5.88 1.47
N GLY A 115 -5.45 -6.64 1.05
CA GLY A 115 -4.12 -6.14 0.75
C GLY A 115 -4.06 -5.18 -0.45
N TYR A 116 -4.74 -5.52 -1.54
CA TYR A 116 -4.73 -4.71 -2.78
C TYR A 116 -5.59 -3.44 -2.70
N THR A 117 -6.61 -3.42 -1.83
CA THR A 117 -7.51 -2.27 -1.69
C THR A 117 -7.17 -1.38 -0.50
N GLY A 118 -6.30 -1.87 0.38
CA GLY A 118 -5.97 -1.30 1.68
C GLY A 118 -7.12 -1.22 2.67
N ALA A 119 -8.32 -1.69 2.30
CA ALA A 119 -9.53 -1.65 3.11
C ALA A 119 -9.81 -0.28 3.78
N LYS A 120 -9.43 0.83 3.13
CA LYS A 120 -9.47 2.17 3.76
C LYS A 120 -10.91 2.65 3.94
N LEU A 121 -11.20 3.24 5.09
CA LEU A 121 -12.42 4.01 5.33
C LEU A 121 -12.09 5.50 5.46
N PRO A 122 -12.96 6.42 5.01
CA PRO A 122 -12.66 7.86 5.01
C PRO A 122 -12.36 8.47 6.39
N ASN A 123 -12.82 7.84 7.48
CA ASN A 123 -12.96 8.48 8.79
C ASN A 123 -12.37 7.69 9.97
N ASP A 124 -11.50 6.70 9.76
CA ASP A 124 -10.88 5.97 10.88
C ASP A 124 -9.35 5.91 10.83
N GLY A 125 -8.75 6.28 9.70
CA GLY A 125 -7.30 6.34 9.54
C GLY A 125 -6.62 4.97 9.37
N PHE A 126 -7.37 3.87 9.28
CA PHE A 126 -6.79 2.55 9.12
C PHE A 126 -6.59 2.18 7.65
N GLU A 127 -5.46 1.54 7.39
CA GLU A 127 -5.06 1.03 6.08
C GLU A 127 -4.32 -0.30 6.25
N LEU A 128 -4.65 -1.27 5.41
CA LEU A 128 -3.88 -2.50 5.29
C LEU A 128 -2.86 -2.34 4.16
N VAL A 129 -1.66 -2.85 4.38
CA VAL A 129 -0.59 -2.78 3.39
C VAL A 129 -0.04 -4.16 3.14
N HIS A 130 -0.01 -4.56 1.87
CA HIS A 130 0.63 -5.79 1.42
C HIS A 130 2.16 -5.59 1.42
N PRO A 131 2.92 -6.28 2.29
CA PRO A 131 4.36 -6.06 2.40
C PRO A 131 5.18 -6.77 1.32
N PHE A 132 4.55 -7.66 0.52
CA PHE A 132 5.22 -8.47 -0.51
C PHE A 132 6.49 -9.13 0.04
N ASP A 133 6.37 -9.82 1.19
CA ASP A 133 7.52 -10.46 1.86
C ASP A 133 8.20 -11.50 0.96
N GLU A 134 7.42 -12.16 0.09
CA GLU A 134 7.89 -13.08 -0.94
C GLU A 134 7.39 -12.59 -2.30
N PRO A 135 8.05 -11.58 -2.88
CA PRO A 135 7.64 -11.03 -4.16
C PRO A 135 7.99 -12.01 -5.28
N PRO A 136 7.11 -12.20 -6.28
CA PRO A 136 7.51 -12.80 -7.55
C PRO A 136 8.45 -11.86 -8.32
N THR A 137 9.00 -12.34 -9.44
CA THR A 137 9.86 -11.54 -10.32
C THR A 137 9.17 -10.29 -10.87
N GLU A 138 7.87 -10.35 -11.12
CA GLU A 138 7.07 -9.22 -11.58
C GLU A 138 5.74 -9.17 -10.82
N PHE A 139 5.38 -7.99 -10.32
CA PHE A 139 4.08 -7.74 -9.72
C PHE A 139 3.67 -6.28 -9.79
N GLU A 140 2.36 -6.03 -9.67
CA GLU A 140 1.81 -4.68 -9.65
C GLU A 140 1.08 -4.34 -8.36
N MET A 141 0.98 -3.04 -8.08
CA MET A 141 0.12 -2.50 -7.04
C MET A 141 -0.44 -1.14 -7.44
N LEU A 142 -1.58 -0.78 -6.87
CA LEU A 142 -2.17 0.54 -7.05
C LEU A 142 -1.81 1.46 -5.87
N LEU A 143 -1.05 2.50 -6.13
CA LEU A 143 -0.68 3.52 -5.14
C LEU A 143 -1.58 4.74 -5.27
N GLU A 144 -2.02 5.30 -4.14
CA GLU A 144 -2.58 6.66 -4.10
C GLU A 144 -1.43 7.64 -3.83
N VAL A 145 -1.19 8.60 -4.72
CA VAL A 145 -0.09 9.56 -4.57
C VAL A 145 -0.27 10.36 -3.27
N ALA A 146 0.67 10.19 -2.33
CA ALA A 146 0.64 10.90 -1.07
C ALA A 146 1.06 12.36 -1.26
N GLY A 147 0.36 13.27 -0.58
CA GLY A 147 0.71 14.69 -0.57
C GLY A 147 0.38 15.45 -1.86
N PHE A 148 -0.33 14.86 -2.82
CA PHE A 148 -0.60 15.49 -4.13
C PHE A 148 -1.10 16.95 -4.02
N ARG A 149 -2.07 17.20 -3.14
CA ARG A 149 -2.61 18.56 -2.91
C ARG A 149 -1.56 19.60 -2.47
N HIS A 150 -0.52 19.16 -1.78
CA HIS A 150 0.46 20.05 -1.14
C HIS A 150 1.79 20.12 -1.90
N GLU A 151 2.11 19.06 -2.65
CA GLU A 151 3.45 18.84 -3.20
C GLU A 151 3.48 18.85 -4.73
N ALA A 152 2.32 18.75 -5.40
CA ALA A 152 2.29 18.62 -6.85
C ALA A 152 2.69 19.92 -7.57
N GLU A 153 3.58 19.80 -8.54
CA GLU A 153 4.02 20.86 -9.46
C GLU A 153 3.20 20.90 -10.76
N ILE A 154 2.24 19.97 -10.87
CA ILE A 154 1.31 19.86 -11.99
C ILE A 154 -0.12 19.64 -11.46
N GLY A 155 -1.07 20.40 -11.99
CA GLY A 155 -2.47 20.26 -11.63
C GLY A 155 -3.07 18.94 -12.16
N ALA A 156 -4.00 18.36 -11.42
CA ALA A 156 -4.67 17.11 -11.79
C ALA A 156 -5.36 17.17 -13.17
N SER A 157 -5.85 18.34 -13.58
CA SER A 157 -6.45 18.58 -14.90
C SER A 157 -5.49 18.39 -16.08
N HIS A 158 -4.17 18.40 -15.84
CA HIS A 158 -3.14 18.18 -16.84
C HIS A 158 -2.64 16.73 -16.90
N LEU A 159 -3.11 15.88 -16.00
CA LEU A 159 -2.80 14.46 -15.98
C LEU A 159 -3.89 13.67 -16.70
N LYS A 160 -3.49 12.57 -17.33
CA LYS A 160 -4.40 11.64 -17.99
C LYS A 160 -4.06 10.21 -17.62
N ALA A 161 -5.07 9.34 -17.61
CA ALA A 161 -4.84 7.92 -17.45
C ALA A 161 -3.91 7.42 -18.58
N GLY A 162 -2.89 6.65 -18.21
CA GLY A 162 -1.82 6.19 -19.10
C GLY A 162 -0.59 7.08 -19.13
N ASP A 163 -0.59 8.27 -18.50
CA ASP A 163 0.62 9.09 -18.41
C ASP A 163 1.71 8.34 -17.63
N PRO A 164 2.94 8.27 -18.13
CA PRO A 164 4.03 7.60 -17.43
C PRO A 164 4.40 8.38 -16.17
N VAL A 165 4.77 7.62 -15.13
CA VAL A 165 5.36 8.16 -13.91
C VAL A 165 6.71 7.51 -13.61
N ARG A 166 7.52 8.25 -12.87
CA ARG A 166 8.83 7.79 -12.36
C ARG A 166 8.85 7.87 -10.84
N PHE A 167 9.64 6.99 -10.25
CA PHE A 167 9.90 6.92 -8.82
C PHE A 167 11.35 7.33 -8.56
N VAL A 168 11.54 8.35 -7.72
CA VAL A 168 12.86 8.94 -7.46
C VAL A 168 13.08 8.93 -5.95
N PRO A 169 13.95 8.06 -5.41
CA PRO A 169 14.36 8.11 -4.01
C PRO A 169 14.97 9.47 -3.66
N GLU A 170 14.62 10.03 -2.50
CA GLU A 170 15.13 11.30 -1.97
C GLU A 170 15.77 11.09 -0.60
N PRO A 171 16.99 10.50 -0.52
CA PRO A 171 17.65 10.21 0.75
C PRO A 171 17.95 11.48 1.58
N ASP A 172 18.08 12.63 0.93
CA ASP A 172 18.33 13.93 1.55
C ASP A 172 17.04 14.66 1.99
N ASN A 173 15.87 14.01 1.89
CA ASN A 173 14.61 14.61 2.30
C ASN A 173 14.60 14.86 3.81
N THR A 174 14.36 16.11 4.20
CA THR A 174 14.50 16.57 5.61
C THR A 174 13.43 16.03 6.55
N TYR A 175 12.34 15.48 6.02
CA TYR A 175 11.23 14.93 6.81
C TYR A 175 11.26 13.41 6.89
N ASP A 176 11.64 12.74 5.80
CA ASP A 176 11.68 11.28 5.70
C ASP A 176 12.76 10.84 4.71
N HIS A 177 13.89 10.35 5.22
CA HIS A 177 15.01 9.86 4.41
C HIS A 177 14.65 8.64 3.54
N LEU A 178 13.50 7.99 3.78
CA LEU A 178 12.99 6.93 2.93
C LEU A 178 12.03 7.46 1.86
N ALA A 179 11.81 8.78 1.75
CA ALA A 179 10.88 9.33 0.77
C ALA A 179 11.21 8.90 -0.66
N ILE A 180 10.19 8.42 -1.38
CA ILE A 180 10.26 8.16 -2.82
C ILE A 180 9.31 9.14 -3.50
N ARG A 181 9.86 10.11 -4.22
CA ARG A 181 9.09 11.09 -4.99
C ARG A 181 8.51 10.45 -6.24
N ILE A 182 7.27 10.78 -6.55
CA ILE A 182 6.58 10.36 -7.78
C ILE A 182 6.55 11.56 -8.73
N GLU A 183 7.00 11.36 -9.96
CA GLU A 183 7.02 12.39 -11.01
C GLU A 183 6.18 11.98 -12.22
N SER A 184 5.57 12.94 -12.91
CA SER A 184 5.09 12.79 -14.28
C SER A 184 5.51 14.01 -15.10
N GLN A 185 5.94 13.79 -16.34
CA GLN A 185 6.45 14.86 -17.21
C GLN A 185 7.56 15.71 -16.52
N VAL A 186 8.44 15.05 -15.75
CA VAL A 186 9.53 15.70 -14.97
C VAL A 186 9.02 16.65 -13.87
N ARG A 187 7.72 16.61 -13.55
CA ARG A 187 7.11 17.42 -12.49
C ARG A 187 6.68 16.52 -11.35
N LYS A 188 6.93 16.96 -10.12
CA LYS A 188 6.52 16.27 -8.90
C LYS A 188 5.00 16.13 -8.85
N LEU A 189 4.53 14.92 -8.56
CA LEU A 189 3.14 14.65 -8.20
C LEU A 189 2.96 14.58 -6.69
N GLY A 190 3.98 14.16 -5.96
CA GLY A 190 3.91 13.86 -4.54
C GLY A 190 4.84 12.70 -4.22
N TYR A 191 4.43 11.82 -3.31
CA TYR A 191 5.26 10.74 -2.80
C TYR A 191 4.55 9.39 -2.79
N VAL A 192 5.32 8.33 -2.76
CA VAL A 192 4.86 6.99 -2.38
C VAL A 192 4.30 7.05 -0.94
N PRO A 193 3.16 6.41 -0.63
CA PRO A 193 2.68 6.38 0.74
C PRO A 193 3.63 5.61 1.66
N ARG A 194 3.78 6.10 2.89
CA ARG A 194 4.70 5.57 3.91
C ARG A 194 4.70 4.04 4.03
N GLY A 195 3.52 3.42 4.01
CA GLY A 195 3.40 1.98 4.19
C GLY A 195 4.11 1.15 3.12
N GLN A 196 4.33 1.69 1.93
CA GLN A 196 5.00 0.99 0.83
C GLN A 196 6.50 1.31 0.73
N LEU A 197 7.03 2.26 1.51
CA LEU A 197 8.42 2.70 1.38
C LEU A 197 9.41 1.58 1.67
N GLU A 198 9.26 0.88 2.79
CA GLU A 198 10.19 -0.19 3.18
C GLU A 198 10.26 -1.30 2.12
N MET A 199 9.10 -1.77 1.66
CA MET A 199 9.02 -2.79 0.62
C MET A 199 9.63 -2.30 -0.70
N LEU A 200 9.33 -1.08 -1.15
CA LEU A 200 9.88 -0.56 -2.42
C LEU A 200 11.38 -0.32 -2.34
N HIS A 201 11.91 0.19 -1.22
CA HIS A 201 13.37 0.27 -1.01
C HIS A 201 14.02 -1.11 -1.05
N ARG A 202 13.45 -2.10 -0.34
CA ARG A 202 13.92 -3.48 -0.41
C ARG A 202 13.97 -4.02 -1.85
N MET A 203 12.96 -3.70 -2.67
CA MET A 203 12.95 -4.08 -4.09
C MET A 203 14.03 -3.35 -4.90
N ILE A 204 14.17 -2.04 -4.71
CA ILE A 204 15.21 -1.21 -5.38
C ILE A 204 16.61 -1.71 -5.05
N ASP A 205 16.89 -1.98 -3.76
CA ASP A 205 18.18 -2.48 -3.28
C ASP A 205 18.52 -3.85 -3.85
N GLN A 206 17.51 -4.66 -4.17
CA GLN A 206 17.64 -5.95 -4.84
C GLN A 206 17.77 -5.82 -6.37
N GLY A 207 17.80 -4.60 -6.91
CA GLY A 207 17.96 -4.32 -8.34
C GLY A 207 16.65 -4.34 -9.13
N ALA A 208 15.49 -4.23 -8.47
CA ALA A 208 14.22 -4.13 -9.18
C ALA A 208 14.07 -2.77 -9.88
N SER A 209 13.46 -2.79 -11.06
CA SER A 209 12.96 -1.59 -11.72
C SER A 209 11.52 -1.27 -11.28
N LEU A 210 11.23 0.02 -11.12
CA LEU A 210 9.91 0.52 -10.78
C LEU A 210 9.42 1.38 -11.95
N GLU A 211 8.29 0.98 -12.52
CA GLU A 211 7.59 1.75 -13.54
C GLU A 211 6.17 2.06 -13.06
N GLY A 212 5.59 3.15 -13.55
CA GLY A 212 4.19 3.41 -13.24
C GLY A 212 3.46 4.18 -14.32
N LEU A 213 2.15 4.06 -14.26
CA LEU A 213 1.22 4.79 -15.12
C LEU A 213 0.17 5.44 -14.23
N VAL A 214 -0.21 6.68 -14.53
CA VAL A 214 -1.42 7.27 -13.95
C VAL A 214 -2.59 6.35 -14.32
N PHE A 215 -3.20 5.74 -13.32
CA PHE A 215 -4.29 4.78 -13.51
C PHE A 215 -5.64 5.49 -13.56
N ARG A 216 -5.88 6.37 -12.57
CA ARG A 216 -7.09 7.19 -12.51
C ARG A 216 -6.88 8.44 -11.68
N ILE A 217 -7.74 9.41 -11.91
CA ILE A 217 -7.83 10.66 -11.17
C ILE A 217 -9.26 10.74 -10.64
N ASN A 218 -9.40 10.92 -9.32
CA ASN A 218 -10.67 11.02 -8.61
C ASN A 218 -10.65 12.24 -7.67
N GLY A 219 -11.70 12.39 -6.86
CA GLY A 219 -11.82 13.44 -5.86
C GLY A 219 -12.62 14.63 -6.39
N THR A 220 -12.50 15.76 -5.71
CA THR A 220 -13.03 17.04 -6.15
C THR A 220 -11.88 17.93 -6.65
N ASP A 221 -12.20 19.04 -7.31
CA ASP A 221 -11.16 20.00 -7.76
C ASP A 221 -10.30 20.50 -6.60
N ASP A 222 -10.88 20.67 -5.41
CA ASP A 222 -10.16 21.08 -4.19
C ASP A 222 -9.36 19.95 -3.51
N ARG A 223 -9.70 18.69 -3.81
CA ARG A 223 -9.11 17.49 -3.21
C ARG A 223 -8.94 16.37 -4.25
N PRO A 224 -8.09 16.58 -5.26
CA PRO A 224 -7.82 15.57 -6.27
C PRO A 224 -7.04 14.41 -5.64
N LEU A 225 -7.38 13.20 -6.08
CA LEU A 225 -6.71 11.96 -5.72
C LEU A 225 -6.17 11.33 -7.00
N VAL A 226 -4.85 11.19 -7.09
CA VAL A 226 -4.18 10.55 -8.22
C VAL A 226 -3.78 9.15 -7.80
N TYR A 227 -4.14 8.16 -8.62
CA TYR A 227 -3.77 6.78 -8.41
C TYR A 227 -2.83 6.33 -9.53
N VAL A 228 -1.76 5.65 -9.15
CA VAL A 228 -0.71 5.17 -10.04
C VAL A 228 -0.67 3.65 -9.97
N LEU A 229 -0.87 3.00 -11.11
CA LEU A 229 -0.56 1.58 -11.25
C LEU A 229 0.96 1.46 -11.34
N THR A 230 1.55 0.79 -10.35
CA THR A 230 3.00 0.63 -10.20
C THR A 230 3.36 -0.80 -10.52
N SER A 231 4.28 -1.01 -11.45
CA SER A 231 4.86 -2.31 -11.79
C SER A 231 6.26 -2.39 -11.20
N VAL A 232 6.56 -3.51 -10.54
CA VAL A 232 7.88 -3.80 -9.96
C VAL A 232 8.42 -5.04 -10.64
N THR A 233 9.59 -4.94 -11.25
CA THR A 233 10.22 -6.05 -11.99
C THR A 233 11.65 -6.29 -11.50
N GLN A 234 11.95 -7.50 -11.06
CA GLN A 234 13.32 -7.91 -10.70
C GLN A 234 14.06 -8.45 -11.92
N ASP A 235 15.29 -7.98 -12.13
CA ASP A 235 16.16 -8.53 -13.17
C ASP A 235 16.79 -9.86 -12.69
N GLN A 236 16.48 -10.97 -13.38
CA GLN A 236 16.99 -12.31 -13.03
C GLN A 236 18.52 -12.43 -13.11
N SER A 237 19.21 -11.50 -13.78
CA SER A 237 20.67 -11.51 -13.88
C SER A 237 21.40 -11.21 -12.56
N VAL A 238 20.71 -10.61 -11.58
CA VAL A 238 21.27 -10.27 -10.26
C VAL A 238 21.17 -11.44 -9.27
N ILE A 239 20.09 -12.22 -9.34
CA ILE A 239 19.82 -13.36 -8.42
C ILE A 239 20.94 -14.41 -8.49
N THR A 240 21.45 -14.68 -9.68
CA THR A 240 22.51 -15.69 -9.90
C THR A 240 23.85 -15.31 -9.24
N LYS A 241 24.13 -14.01 -9.05
CA LYS A 241 25.39 -13.55 -8.45
C LYS A 241 25.38 -13.61 -6.92
N THR A 242 24.22 -13.48 -6.29
CA THR A 242 24.08 -13.53 -4.83
C THR A 242 24.17 -14.95 -4.31
N THR A 243 23.58 -15.93 -5.02
CA THR A 243 23.67 -17.35 -4.65
C THR A 243 25.11 -17.88 -4.75
N GLN A 244 25.86 -17.49 -5.78
CA GLN A 244 27.28 -17.90 -5.92
C GLN A 244 28.22 -17.26 -4.88
N ARG A 245 27.83 -16.15 -4.23
CA ARG A 245 28.62 -15.51 -3.17
C ARG A 245 28.37 -16.07 -1.77
N LEU A 246 27.26 -16.78 -1.58
CA LEU A 246 26.93 -17.44 -0.31
C LEU A 246 27.41 -18.90 -0.28
N GLU A 247 27.73 -19.48 -1.44
CA GLU A 247 28.25 -20.84 -1.60
C GLU A 247 29.78 -20.90 -1.79
N ALA A 248 30.48 -19.76 -1.75
CA ALA A 248 31.94 -19.63 -1.88
C ALA A 248 32.59 -19.09 -0.61
#